data_AF-A0AA51JPC1-F1
#
_entry.id   AF-A0AA51JPC1-F1
#
_cell.length_a   1.000
_cell.length_b   1.000
_cell.length_c   1.000
_cell.angle_alpha   90.00
_cell.angle_beta   90.00
_cell.angle_gamma   90.00
#
_symmetry.space_group_name_H-M   'P 1'
#
loop_
_entity.id
_entity.type
_entity.pdbx_description
1 polymer ?
#
loop_
_entity_poly.entity_id
_entity_poly.type
_entity_poly.pdbx_seq_one_letter_code
_entity_poly.pdbx_strand_id
1 'polypeptide(L)' 'PSQADVQVFKEIGKAPAASLPHALRWYNQIASYAATERKSWVEEVSPLNAGAKPTA' A
#
# COMPACT_ATOMS: atom_id res chain seq x y z
N PRO A 1 -1.22 3.02 8.17
CA PRO A 1 -1.35 2.04 7.08
C PRO A 1 -2.82 1.67 6.85
N SER A 2 -3.27 1.58 5.60
CA SER A 2 -4.64 1.23 5.20
C SER A 2 -4.64 0.09 4.16
N GLN A 3 -5.81 -0.36 3.71
CA GLN A 3 -5.89 -1.38 2.65
C GLN A 3 -5.26 -0.95 1.32
N ALA A 4 -5.22 0.36 1.04
CA ALA A 4 -4.52 0.87 -0.13
C ALA A 4 -3.02 0.53 -0.07
N ASP A 5 -2.39 0.63 1.11
CA ASP A 5 -0.98 0.25 1.29
C ASP A 5 -0.77 -1.25 1.05
N VAL A 6 -1.70 -2.09 1.49
CA VAL A 6 -1.63 -3.55 1.29
C VAL A 6 -1.73 -3.91 -0.19
N GLN A 7 -2.61 -3.22 -0.93
CA GLN A 7 -2.75 -3.41 -2.37
C GLN A 7 -1.46 -3.00 -3.09
N VAL A 8 -0.95 -1.79 -2.85
CA VAL A 8 0.30 -1.31 -3.48
C VAL A 8 1.49 -2.19 -3.10
N PHE A 9 1.56 -2.66 -1.84
CA PHE A 9 2.61 -3.56 -1.37
C PHE A 9 2.61 -4.90 -2.12
N LYS A 10 1.42 -5.44 -2.41
CA LYS A 10 1.26 -6.66 -3.23
C LYS A 10 1.68 -6.44 -4.68
N GLU A 11 1.28 -5.31 -5.29
CA GLU A 11 1.64 -4.96 -6.67
C GLU A 11 3.16 -4.79 -6.85
N ILE A 12 3.82 -4.16 -5.87
CA ILE A 12 5.27 -3.98 -5.89
C ILE A 12 6.01 -5.33 -5.76
N GLY A 13 5.53 -6.22 -4.89
CA GLY A 13 5.97 -7.62 -4.75
C GLY A 13 7.39 -7.85 -4.22
N LYS A 14 8.34 -6.94 -4.44
CA LYS A 14 9.74 -7.01 -4.00
C LYS A 14 10.21 -5.65 -3.47
N ALA A 15 11.24 -5.67 -2.61
CA ALA A 15 11.79 -4.45 -2.03
C ALA A 15 12.24 -3.45 -3.12
N PRO A 16 11.79 -2.18 -3.06
CA PRO A 16 12.24 -1.13 -3.98
C PRO A 16 13.75 -0.86 -3.88
N ALA A 17 14.32 -0.28 -4.94
CA ALA A 17 15.73 0.10 -4.95
C ALA A 17 16.08 1.10 -3.84
N ALA A 18 17.30 1.01 -3.28
CA ALA A 18 17.79 1.91 -2.24
C ALA A 18 17.88 3.39 -2.69
N SER A 19 17.88 3.64 -4.01
CA SER A 19 17.77 4.98 -4.61
C SER A 19 16.38 5.62 -4.42
N LEU A 20 15.37 4.86 -3.98
CA LEU A 20 14.04 5.34 -3.64
C LEU A 20 13.83 5.27 -2.12
N PRO A 21 14.50 6.14 -1.33
CA PRO A 21 14.57 6.01 0.12
C PRO A 21 13.20 6.05 0.80
N HIS A 22 12.27 6.86 0.29
CA HIS A 22 10.91 6.94 0.83
C HIS A 22 10.10 5.68 0.53
N ALA A 23 10.21 5.13 -0.67
CA ALA A 23 9.50 3.91 -1.07
C ALA A 23 10.05 2.70 -0.31
N LEU A 24 11.37 2.59 -0.17
CA LEU A 24 12.01 1.53 0.59
C LEU A 24 11.65 1.61 2.09
N ARG A 25 11.68 2.82 2.68
CA ARG A 25 11.26 3.04 4.07
C ARG A 25 9.81 2.58 4.29
N TRP A 26 8.90 3.00 3.41
CA TRP A 26 7.50 2.60 3.48
C TRP A 26 7.33 1.08 3.26
N TYR A 27 8.02 0.48 2.28
CA TYR A 27 7.95 -0.97 2.05
C TYR A 27 8.37 -1.75 3.29
N ASN A 28 9.47 -1.36 3.93
CA ASN A 28 9.95 -1.98 5.16
C ASN A 28 8.96 -1.79 6.32
N GLN A 29 8.33 -0.61 6.42
CA GLN A 29 7.27 -0.34 7.40
C GLN A 29 6.06 -1.26 7.19
N ILE A 30 5.60 -1.46 5.95
CA ILE A 30 4.45 -2.34 5.67
C ILE A 30 4.82 -3.81 5.83
N ALA A 31 6.05 -4.20 5.45
CA ALA A 31 6.56 -5.55 5.59
C ALA A 31 6.74 -5.99 7.05
N SER A 32 6.96 -5.06 7.99
CA SER A 32 7.13 -5.40 9.41
C SER A 32 5.83 -5.88 10.09
N TYR A 33 4.67 -5.63 9.50
CA TYR A 33 3.38 -6.05 10.05
C TYR A 33 3.01 -7.49 9.65
N ALA A 34 2.42 -8.24 10.58
CA ALA A 34 1.93 -9.57 10.31
C ALA A 34 0.83 -9.55 9.24
N ALA A 35 0.69 -10.65 8.49
CA ALA A 35 -0.32 -10.76 7.45
C ALA A 35 -1.76 -10.65 8.01
N THR A 36 -1.98 -11.05 9.26
CA THR A 36 -3.25 -10.92 9.98
C THR A 36 -3.56 -9.47 10.33
N GLU A 37 -2.58 -8.71 10.81
CA GLU A 37 -2.72 -7.28 11.12
C GLU A 37 -3.05 -6.49 9.86
N ARG A 38 -2.33 -6.76 8.76
CA ARG A 38 -2.59 -6.13 7.44
C ARG A 38 -4.00 -6.39 6.93
N LYS A 39 -4.61 -7.54 7.26
CA LYS A 39 -6.00 -7.84 6.89
C LYS A 39 -7.02 -7.10 7.77
N SER A 40 -6.65 -6.77 9.01
CA SER A 40 -7.53 -6.04 9.93
C SER A 40 -7.54 -4.52 9.73
N TRP A 41 -6.70 -3.99 8.83
CA TRP A 41 -6.70 -2.56 8.53
C TRP A 41 -7.98 -2.16 7.81
N VAL A 42 -8.51 -1.02 8.21
CA VAL A 42 -9.77 -0.47 7.71
C VAL A 42 -9.71 -0.31 6.19
N GLU A 43 -10.72 -0.85 5.50
CA GLU A 43 -11.05 -0.51 4.11
C GLU A 43 -11.63 0.90 4.08
N GLU A 44 -10.78 1.91 4.26
CA GLU A 44 -11.14 3.23 3.80
C GLU A 44 -11.23 3.21 2.27
N VAL A 45 -12.08 4.05 1.69
CA VAL A 45 -12.29 4.13 0.24
C VAL A 45 -10.93 4.31 -0.42
N SER A 46 -10.39 3.22 -0.96
CA SER A 46 -9.06 3.23 -1.55
C SER A 46 -9.12 4.19 -2.74
N PRO A 47 -8.25 5.22 -2.81
CA PRO A 47 -8.25 6.16 -3.92
C PRO A 47 -7.99 5.46 -5.26
N LEU A 48 -7.39 4.27 -5.24
CA LEU A 48 -7.22 3.38 -6.39
C LEU A 48 -8.57 2.89 -6.97
N ASN A 49 -9.60 2.75 -6.13
CA ASN A 49 -10.96 2.40 -6.54
C ASN A 49 -11.84 3.64 -6.77
N ALA A 50 -11.44 4.81 -6.23
CA ALA A 50 -12.18 6.06 -6.35
C ALA A 50 -12.01 6.76 -7.71
N GLY A 51 -11.05 6.35 -8.55
CA GLY A 51 -10.74 6.96 -9.85
C GLY A 51 -11.76 6.77 -10.97
N ALA A 52 -12.92 6.15 -10.74
CA ALA A 52 -13.88 5.78 -11.79
C ALA A 52 -14.91 6.87 -12.18
N LYS A 53 -14.77 8.12 -11.74
CA LYS A 53 -15.60 9.22 -12.27
C LYS A 53 -14.75 10.33 -12.86
N PRO A 54 -14.61 10.40 -14.20
CA PRO A 54 -14.24 11.65 -14.86
C PRO A 54 -15.35 12.66 -14.57
N THR A 55 -15.00 13.81 -14.01
CA THR A 55 -15.88 14.98 -14.05
C THR A 55 -15.92 15.45 -15.51
N ALA A 56 -17.11 15.44 -16.10
CA ALA A 56 -17.37 15.84 -17.48
C ALA A 56 -17.04 17.32 -17.75
#